data_AF-A0A5D8ZHN5-F1
#
_entry.id   AF-A0A5D8ZHN5-F1
#
_cell.length_a   1.000
_cell.length_b   1.000
_cell.length_c   1.000
_cell.angle_alpha   90.00
_cell.angle_beta   90.00
_cell.angle_gamma   90.00
#
_symmetry.space_group_name_H-M   'P 1'
#
loop_
_entity.id
_entity.type
_entity.pdbx_description
1 polymer ?
#
loop_
_entity_poly.entity_id
_entity_poly.type
_entity_poly.pdbx_seq_one_letter_code
_entity_poly.pdbx_strand_id
1 'polypeptide(L)'
;MKKLNLIVVFLSTMALGQVGINTGIPTEVLDVNGIERIRELPKHQMANAIFTKPDGTKSVNKDQTFTAVKTVVADANGVLGYLDGLPKSGTDPGLPVGEAITRIYTVPAVTAQTSTFNLKTYIIANNLPGLPSIDGLEMNLQGTADPSYYDPRIYNISGSPLLVSYQSFATVGNENETSLNNNLLPGAYLQIDYNNIVFWTTANAEVETTNLQVQIDSNTYRWYEFKWWCMQVSGEKKIFMSVTRKA
;
A
#
# COMPACT_ATOMS: atom_id res chain seq x y z
N MET A 1 -20.77 -70.85 39.18
CA MET A 1 -19.33 -70.64 38.86
C MET A 1 -19.19 -70.25 37.40
N LYS A 2 -18.28 -69.32 37.06
CA LYS A 2 -17.54 -69.20 35.77
C LYS A 2 -18.38 -69.00 34.47
N LYS A 3 -18.15 -67.98 33.62
CA LYS A 3 -17.17 -66.88 33.62
C LYS A 3 -17.84 -65.60 33.12
N LEU A 4 -17.60 -64.47 33.78
CA LEU A 4 -17.86 -63.14 33.25
C LEU A 4 -16.67 -62.77 32.35
N ASN A 5 -16.83 -62.82 31.03
CA ASN A 5 -15.78 -62.42 30.10
C ASN A 5 -15.82 -60.90 29.92
N LEU A 6 -14.98 -60.20 30.69
CA LEU A 6 -14.74 -58.77 30.53
C LEU A 6 -13.92 -58.55 29.25
N ILE A 7 -14.51 -57.91 28.24
CA ILE A 7 -13.81 -57.47 27.03
C ILE A 7 -13.43 -56.00 27.21
N VAL A 8 -12.12 -55.73 27.29
CA VAL A 8 -11.55 -54.38 27.33
C VAL A 8 -10.94 -54.10 25.96
N VAL A 9 -11.53 -53.19 25.17
CA VAL A 9 -11.00 -52.82 23.85
C VAL A 9 -11.22 -51.32 23.53
N PHE A 10 -10.10 -50.65 23.25
CA PHE A 10 -9.86 -49.32 22.67
C PHE A 10 -10.58 -48.06 23.20
N LEU A 11 -9.78 -47.23 23.88
CA LEU A 11 -9.90 -45.78 23.85
C LEU A 11 -9.45 -45.26 22.47
N SER A 12 -10.26 -44.45 21.80
CA SER A 12 -9.87 -43.70 20.60
C SER A 12 -10.37 -42.26 20.68
N THR A 13 -9.68 -41.41 21.42
CA THR A 13 -9.95 -39.96 21.44
C THR A 13 -9.29 -39.27 20.25
N MET A 14 -9.89 -39.39 19.06
CA MET A 14 -9.55 -38.51 17.94
C MET A 14 -10.27 -37.17 18.12
N ALA A 15 -9.57 -36.20 18.70
CA ALA A 15 -10.00 -34.82 18.78
C ALA A 15 -9.36 -34.02 17.62
N LEU A 16 -10.13 -33.81 16.55
CA LEU A 16 -9.80 -32.88 15.45
C LEU A 16 -10.43 -31.50 15.73
N GLY A 17 -9.94 -30.43 15.09
CA GLY A 17 -10.46 -29.06 15.24
C GLY A 17 -11.65 -28.73 14.33
N GLN A 18 -12.73 -28.11 14.82
CA GLN A 18 -13.95 -27.77 14.05
C GLN A 18 -14.24 -26.24 14.09
N VAL A 19 -15.45 -25.75 14.44
CA VAL A 19 -15.61 -24.39 15.02
C VAL A 19 -16.61 -24.31 16.18
N GLY A 20 -16.29 -23.47 17.17
CA GLY A 20 -16.98 -23.44 18.46
C GLY A 20 -17.36 -22.05 18.95
N ILE A 21 -18.66 -21.76 18.95
CA ILE A 21 -19.22 -20.51 19.47
C ILE A 21 -20.02 -20.87 20.74
N ASN A 22 -19.55 -20.41 21.90
CA ASN A 22 -20.08 -20.72 23.24
C ASN A 22 -19.87 -22.18 23.73
N THR A 23 -18.65 -22.72 23.56
CA THR A 23 -18.24 -24.06 24.06
C THR A 23 -16.93 -23.98 24.86
N GLY A 24 -16.73 -24.91 25.80
CA GLY A 24 -15.58 -24.95 26.72
C GLY A 24 -14.43 -25.88 26.33
N ILE A 25 -14.59 -26.70 25.28
CA ILE A 25 -13.50 -27.47 24.66
C ILE A 25 -13.48 -27.19 23.14
N PRO A 26 -13.19 -25.95 22.72
CA PRO A 26 -12.96 -25.63 21.33
C PRO A 26 -11.59 -26.16 20.88
N THR A 27 -11.57 -27.08 19.91
CA THR A 27 -10.34 -27.66 19.33
C THR A 27 -9.87 -26.93 18.05
N GLU A 28 -10.45 -25.76 17.79
CA GLU A 28 -11.06 -25.43 16.49
C GLU A 28 -10.09 -24.88 15.42
N VAL A 29 -10.29 -25.26 14.15
CA VAL A 29 -9.96 -24.41 12.99
C VAL A 29 -11.11 -24.50 11.97
N LEU A 30 -11.74 -23.37 11.69
CA LEU A 30 -12.88 -23.26 10.78
C LEU A 30 -12.43 -23.46 9.32
N ASP A 31 -12.84 -24.58 8.71
CA ASP A 31 -12.72 -24.81 7.27
C ASP A 31 -14.10 -24.67 6.60
N VAL A 32 -14.21 -23.77 5.62
CA VAL A 32 -15.45 -23.49 4.88
C VAL A 32 -15.29 -23.96 3.45
N ASN A 33 -15.56 -25.24 3.21
CA ASN A 33 -15.65 -25.80 1.86
C ASN A 33 -16.97 -25.36 1.17
N GLY A 34 -17.04 -24.08 0.79
CA GLY A 34 -18.22 -23.45 0.22
C GLY A 34 -18.18 -21.93 0.35
N ILE A 35 -19.36 -21.30 0.46
CA ILE A 35 -19.50 -19.84 0.66
C ILE A 35 -20.08 -19.60 2.05
N GLU A 36 -19.35 -18.90 2.91
CA GLU A 36 -19.91 -18.38 4.17
C GLU A 36 -20.86 -17.21 3.89
N ARG A 37 -22.01 -17.17 4.58
CA ARG A 37 -22.92 -16.01 4.58
C ARG A 37 -23.12 -15.47 5.99
N ILE A 38 -22.42 -14.38 6.30
CA ILE A 38 -22.71 -13.56 7.49
C ILE A 38 -23.96 -12.72 7.19
N ARG A 39 -24.98 -12.81 8.06
CA ARG A 39 -26.29 -12.14 7.83
C ARG A 39 -26.31 -10.68 8.24
N GLU A 40 -25.55 -10.32 9.27
CA GLU A 40 -25.46 -8.96 9.80
C GLU A 40 -23.99 -8.68 10.11
N LEU A 41 -23.47 -7.56 9.61
CA LEU A 41 -22.16 -7.02 9.97
C LEU A 41 -22.37 -5.58 10.47
N PRO A 42 -21.75 -5.17 11.57
CA PRO A 42 -21.88 -3.80 12.05
C PRO A 42 -21.17 -2.84 11.08
N LYS A 43 -21.85 -1.76 10.70
CA LYS A 43 -21.26 -0.71 9.86
C LYS A 43 -20.32 0.16 10.71
N HIS A 44 -19.16 0.55 10.17
CA HIS A 44 -18.23 1.46 10.84
C HIS A 44 -18.96 2.76 11.29
N GLN A 45 -18.68 3.20 12.52
CA GLN A 45 -19.34 4.31 13.24
C GLN A 45 -20.84 4.12 13.56
N MET A 46 -21.42 2.94 13.34
CA MET A 46 -22.79 2.67 13.79
C MET A 46 -22.83 2.54 15.31
N ALA A 47 -23.60 3.43 15.96
CA ALA A 47 -23.94 3.32 17.38
C ALA A 47 -24.90 2.14 17.62
N ASN A 48 -24.92 1.59 18.85
CA ASN A 48 -25.77 0.47 19.24
C ASN A 48 -25.61 -0.77 18.32
N ALA A 49 -24.38 -1.02 17.86
CA ALA A 49 -24.07 -1.99 16.81
C ALA A 49 -23.46 -3.30 17.36
N ILE A 50 -22.78 -3.25 18.51
CA ILE A 50 -22.14 -4.42 19.13
C ILE A 50 -22.42 -4.48 20.64
N PHE A 51 -22.11 -5.63 21.25
CA PHE A 51 -22.13 -5.84 22.69
C PHE A 51 -20.74 -5.68 23.35
N THR A 52 -19.67 -5.53 22.57
CA THR A 52 -18.30 -5.46 23.12
C THR A 52 -17.93 -4.04 23.50
N LYS A 53 -17.59 -3.81 24.77
CA LYS A 53 -17.15 -2.51 25.30
C LYS A 53 -15.71 -2.19 24.89
N PRO A 54 -15.25 -0.93 25.03
CA PRO A 54 -13.86 -0.54 24.77
C PRO A 54 -12.80 -1.29 25.59
N ASP A 55 -13.17 -1.82 26.76
CA ASP A 55 -12.30 -2.65 27.62
C ASP A 55 -12.25 -4.15 27.19
N GLY A 56 -12.92 -4.51 26.09
CA GLY A 56 -13.06 -5.88 25.60
C GLY A 56 -14.11 -6.73 26.32
N THR A 57 -14.75 -6.22 27.39
CA THR A 57 -15.78 -6.95 28.13
C THR A 57 -17.13 -6.90 27.41
N LYS A 58 -18.01 -7.86 27.74
CA LYS A 58 -19.39 -7.90 27.23
C LYS A 58 -20.29 -6.90 27.96
N SER A 59 -21.11 -6.18 27.20
CA SER A 59 -22.25 -5.38 27.65
C SER A 59 -23.53 -6.23 27.73
N VAL A 60 -24.45 -5.82 28.59
CA VAL A 60 -25.78 -6.44 28.74
C VAL A 60 -26.66 -6.11 27.52
N ASN A 61 -26.49 -4.93 26.94
CA ASN A 61 -27.26 -4.45 25.78
C ASN A 61 -26.37 -4.33 24.54
N LYS A 62 -26.99 -4.23 23.35
CA LYS A 62 -26.31 -3.89 22.10
C LYS A 62 -26.12 -2.37 22.03
N ASP A 63 -25.35 -1.81 22.96
CA ASP A 63 -25.26 -0.37 23.24
C ASP A 63 -23.90 0.25 22.86
N GLN A 64 -23.00 -0.53 22.24
CA GLN A 64 -21.66 -0.09 21.92
C GLN A 64 -21.53 0.29 20.43
N THR A 65 -20.78 1.35 20.14
CA THR A 65 -20.47 1.80 18.78
C THR A 65 -19.39 0.92 18.15
N PHE A 66 -19.59 0.50 16.90
CA PHE A 66 -18.57 -0.26 16.16
C PHE A 66 -17.60 0.66 15.43
N THR A 67 -16.36 0.72 15.91
CA THR A 67 -15.27 1.48 15.27
C THR A 67 -14.26 0.52 14.64
N ALA A 68 -14.49 0.14 13.38
CA ALA A 68 -13.48 -0.58 12.60
C ALA A 68 -12.18 0.23 12.48
N VAL A 69 -11.04 -0.45 12.61
CA VAL A 69 -9.67 0.11 12.53
C VAL A 69 -8.77 -0.60 11.50
N LYS A 70 -9.28 -1.70 10.91
CA LYS A 70 -8.58 -2.57 9.96
C LYS A 70 -9.55 -3.00 8.86
N THR A 71 -8.99 -3.34 7.70
CA THR A 71 -9.70 -3.90 6.55
C THR A 71 -9.42 -5.39 6.50
N VAL A 72 -10.44 -6.23 6.39
CA VAL A 72 -10.26 -7.67 6.06
C VAL A 72 -10.08 -7.81 4.56
N VAL A 73 -9.07 -8.56 4.14
CA VAL A 73 -8.72 -8.83 2.74
C VAL A 73 -8.52 -10.34 2.52
N ALA A 74 -8.47 -10.80 1.28
CA ALA A 74 -8.13 -12.17 0.92
C ALA A 74 -6.93 -12.20 -0.04
N ASP A 75 -6.07 -13.23 0.06
CA ASP A 75 -5.03 -13.49 -0.92
C ASP A 75 -5.55 -14.25 -2.15
N ALA A 76 -4.67 -14.58 -3.10
CA ALA A 76 -5.01 -15.33 -4.31
C ALA A 76 -5.49 -16.78 -4.06
N ASN A 77 -5.28 -17.31 -2.86
CA ASN A 77 -5.71 -18.64 -2.42
C ASN A 77 -6.98 -18.59 -1.54
N GLY A 78 -7.56 -17.40 -1.32
CA GLY A 78 -8.71 -17.19 -0.45
C GLY A 78 -8.39 -17.08 1.04
N VAL A 79 -7.12 -17.02 1.42
CA VAL A 79 -6.69 -16.88 2.83
C VAL A 79 -7.00 -15.46 3.30
N LEU A 80 -7.78 -15.33 4.37
CA LEU A 80 -8.12 -14.03 4.94
C LEU A 80 -6.94 -13.43 5.73
N GLY A 81 -6.65 -12.16 5.44
CA GLY A 81 -5.68 -11.34 6.15
C GLY A 81 -6.27 -9.98 6.53
N TYR A 82 -5.42 -9.05 6.99
CA TYR A 82 -5.82 -7.68 7.24
C TYR A 82 -4.85 -6.65 6.63
N LEU A 83 -5.39 -5.47 6.32
CA LEU A 83 -4.62 -4.24 6.14
C LEU A 83 -4.95 -3.28 7.29
N ASP A 84 -3.97 -2.50 7.74
CA ASP A 84 -4.20 -1.45 8.73
C ASP A 84 -4.95 -0.27 8.10
N GLY A 85 -5.90 0.29 8.84
CA GLY A 85 -6.82 1.31 8.33
C GLY A 85 -8.02 0.75 7.56
N LEU A 86 -8.84 1.66 7.04
CA LEU A 86 -10.05 1.34 6.28
C LEU A 86 -9.82 1.51 4.77
N PRO A 87 -10.61 0.87 3.89
CA PRO A 87 -10.56 1.15 2.47
C PRO A 87 -10.99 2.60 2.25
N LYS A 88 -10.23 3.35 1.47
CA LYS A 88 -10.66 4.67 1.00
C LYS A 88 -11.90 4.49 0.13
N SER A 89 -12.95 5.27 0.39
CA SER A 89 -14.16 5.26 -0.44
C SER A 89 -13.80 5.70 -1.86
N GLY A 90 -14.50 5.18 -2.88
CA GLY A 90 -14.42 5.77 -4.24
C GLY A 90 -14.90 7.22 -4.30
N THR A 91 -15.57 7.71 -3.24
CA THR A 91 -15.98 9.10 -3.04
C THR A 91 -15.08 9.87 -2.06
N ASP A 92 -14.00 9.25 -1.58
CA ASP A 92 -12.98 9.94 -0.78
C ASP A 92 -12.35 11.03 -1.67
N PRO A 93 -12.27 12.31 -1.25
CA PRO A 93 -11.70 13.38 -2.07
C PRO A 93 -10.20 13.19 -2.39
N GLY A 94 -9.60 12.03 -2.08
CA GLY A 94 -8.19 11.74 -2.20
C GLY A 94 -7.42 12.27 -0.98
N LEU A 95 -6.13 12.52 -1.19
CA LEU A 95 -5.34 13.33 -0.26
C LEU A 95 -6.03 14.72 -0.12
N PRO A 96 -6.22 15.30 1.08
CA PRO A 96 -6.72 16.67 1.20
C PRO A 96 -5.76 17.69 0.58
N VAL A 97 -6.26 18.86 0.17
CA VAL A 97 -5.40 19.93 -0.37
C VAL A 97 -4.45 20.43 0.72
N GLY A 98 -3.16 20.51 0.40
CA GLY A 98 -2.08 20.85 1.32
C GLY A 98 -1.47 19.66 2.07
N GLU A 99 -2.14 18.51 2.13
CA GLU A 99 -1.60 17.29 2.73
C GLU A 99 -0.61 16.59 1.80
N ALA A 100 0.32 15.83 2.40
CA ALA A 100 1.41 15.16 1.70
C ALA A 100 1.58 13.70 2.11
N ILE A 101 1.85 12.81 1.14
CA ILE A 101 2.35 11.46 1.39
C ILE A 101 3.86 11.50 1.23
N THR A 102 4.59 11.26 2.31
CA THR A 102 6.06 11.28 2.34
C THR A 102 6.64 9.89 2.61
N ARG A 103 7.79 9.59 2.00
CA ARG A 103 8.59 8.38 2.25
C ARG A 103 10.07 8.72 2.22
N ILE A 104 10.86 7.99 3.00
CA ILE A 104 12.31 8.06 3.03
C ILE A 104 12.85 6.64 2.93
N TYR A 105 13.70 6.39 1.95
CA TYR A 105 14.34 5.08 1.75
C TYR A 105 15.86 5.19 1.92
N THR A 106 16.45 4.08 2.35
CA THR A 106 17.90 3.88 2.42
C THR A 106 18.23 2.64 1.60
N VAL A 107 19.14 2.79 0.64
CA VAL A 107 19.56 1.72 -0.28
C VAL A 107 21.09 1.71 -0.33
N PRO A 108 21.78 0.56 -0.23
CA PRO A 108 23.23 0.50 -0.45
C PRO A 108 23.58 1.06 -1.83
N ALA A 109 24.59 1.94 -1.92
CA ALA A 109 24.90 2.63 -3.19
C ALA A 109 25.25 1.63 -4.31
N VAL A 110 25.96 0.56 -3.99
CA VAL A 110 26.29 -0.53 -4.93
C VAL A 110 25.06 -1.24 -5.53
N THR A 111 23.92 -1.21 -4.84
CA THR A 111 22.65 -1.77 -5.32
C THR A 111 21.92 -0.79 -6.24
N ALA A 112 22.04 0.51 -5.97
CA ALA A 112 21.28 1.55 -6.64
C ALA A 112 21.91 2.01 -7.98
N GLN A 113 23.21 1.77 -8.18
CA GLN A 113 24.01 2.27 -9.30
C GLN A 113 23.98 1.39 -10.57
N THR A 114 22.86 0.73 -10.87
CA THR A 114 22.71 -0.08 -12.08
C THR A 114 21.48 0.34 -12.88
N SER A 115 21.56 0.27 -14.21
CA SER A 115 20.42 0.49 -15.11
C SER A 115 19.25 -0.49 -14.88
N THR A 116 19.51 -1.59 -14.16
CA THR A 116 18.52 -2.59 -13.74
C THR A 116 17.87 -2.30 -12.38
N PHE A 117 18.41 -1.37 -11.57
CA PHE A 117 17.86 -1.06 -10.26
C PHE A 117 16.52 -0.33 -10.37
N ASN A 118 15.48 -0.91 -9.79
CA ASN A 118 14.17 -0.28 -9.62
C ASN A 118 13.82 -0.21 -8.13
N LEU A 119 13.46 0.98 -7.64
CA LEU A 119 13.19 1.18 -6.22
C LEU A 119 11.99 0.36 -5.73
N LYS A 120 10.92 0.20 -6.54
CA LYS A 120 9.77 -0.67 -6.19
C LYS A 120 10.18 -2.11 -5.96
N THR A 121 10.99 -2.68 -6.86
CA THR A 121 11.50 -4.05 -6.74
C THR A 121 12.32 -4.23 -5.46
N TYR A 122 13.18 -3.26 -5.14
CA TYR A 122 13.96 -3.26 -3.90
C TYR A 122 13.07 -3.19 -2.64
N ILE A 123 12.06 -2.32 -2.65
CA ILE A 123 11.09 -2.16 -1.54
C ILE A 123 10.36 -3.47 -1.26
N ILE A 124 9.86 -4.14 -2.30
CA ILE A 124 9.16 -5.43 -2.19
C ILE A 124 10.12 -6.50 -1.65
N ALA A 125 11.31 -6.63 -2.23
CA ALA A 125 12.30 -7.64 -1.82
C ALA A 125 12.78 -7.49 -0.37
N ASN A 126 12.70 -6.28 0.20
CA ASN A 126 13.12 -5.98 1.58
C ASN A 126 11.94 -5.73 2.54
N ASN A 127 10.69 -5.99 2.11
CA ASN A 127 9.48 -5.77 2.90
C ASN A 127 9.37 -4.36 3.51
N LEU A 128 9.74 -3.34 2.73
CA LEU A 128 9.71 -1.93 3.15
C LEU A 128 8.34 -1.28 2.88
N PRO A 129 8.02 -0.15 3.54
CA PRO A 129 6.78 0.58 3.27
C PRO A 129 6.62 0.96 1.80
N GLY A 130 5.45 0.69 1.24
CA GLY A 130 5.13 1.00 -0.15
C GLY A 130 5.35 2.46 -0.53
N LEU A 131 5.67 2.65 -1.82
CA LEU A 131 5.96 3.94 -2.45
C LEU A 131 4.81 4.95 -2.28
N PRO A 132 5.07 6.26 -2.34
CA PRO A 132 4.01 7.26 -2.38
C PRO A 132 3.13 7.03 -3.62
N SER A 133 1.85 6.74 -3.39
CA SER A 133 0.86 6.53 -4.43
C SER A 133 -0.42 7.31 -4.15
N ILE A 134 -1.00 7.87 -5.21
CA ILE A 134 -2.24 8.65 -5.15
C ILE A 134 -2.98 8.54 -6.49
N ASP A 135 -4.29 8.29 -6.44
CA ASP A 135 -5.19 8.30 -7.61
C ASP A 135 -4.69 7.52 -8.84
N GLY A 136 -4.16 6.32 -8.60
CA GLY A 136 -3.65 5.46 -9.67
C GLY A 136 -2.23 5.81 -10.14
N LEU A 137 -1.62 6.86 -9.62
CA LEU A 137 -0.22 7.21 -9.84
C LEU A 137 0.66 6.68 -8.69
N GLU A 138 1.88 6.26 -9.01
CA GLU A 138 2.90 5.84 -8.03
C GLU A 138 4.25 6.46 -8.38
N MET A 139 4.88 7.12 -7.40
CA MET A 139 6.24 7.62 -7.53
C MET A 139 7.23 6.47 -7.46
N ASN A 140 8.20 6.43 -8.37
CA ASN A 140 9.28 5.45 -8.35
C ASN A 140 10.59 6.11 -8.83
N LEU A 141 11.68 5.36 -8.84
CA LEU A 141 12.89 5.73 -9.58
C LEU A 141 13.63 4.50 -10.11
N GLN A 142 14.40 4.69 -11.18
CA GLN A 142 15.33 3.71 -11.73
C GLN A 142 16.77 4.21 -11.52
N GLY A 143 17.72 3.31 -11.26
CA GLY A 143 19.15 3.63 -11.34
C GLY A 143 19.59 3.76 -12.78
N THR A 144 20.63 4.58 -13.06
CA THR A 144 21.22 4.67 -14.41
C THR A 144 22.47 3.80 -14.53
N ALA A 145 23.09 3.79 -15.72
CA ALA A 145 24.41 3.19 -15.91
C ALA A 145 25.55 4.04 -15.31
N ASP A 146 25.32 5.33 -15.03
CA ASP A 146 26.27 6.20 -14.35
C ASP A 146 25.90 6.29 -12.85
N PRO A 147 26.82 5.97 -11.92
CA PRO A 147 26.56 5.94 -10.49
C PRO A 147 26.14 7.30 -9.87
N SER A 148 26.25 8.39 -10.63
CA SER A 148 25.98 9.78 -10.25
C SER A 148 24.52 10.20 -10.43
N TYR A 149 23.73 9.44 -11.20
CA TYR A 149 22.37 9.82 -11.60
C TYR A 149 21.31 8.74 -11.36
N TYR A 150 20.06 9.18 -11.30
CA TYR A 150 18.85 8.34 -11.29
C TYR A 150 17.77 8.92 -12.21
N ASP A 151 16.84 8.06 -12.63
CA ASP A 151 15.65 8.40 -13.41
C ASP A 151 14.44 8.54 -12.45
N PRO A 152 13.89 9.74 -12.21
CA PRO A 152 12.60 9.86 -11.55
C PRO A 152 11.48 9.38 -12.49
N ARG A 153 10.49 8.64 -11.97
CA ARG A 153 9.40 8.06 -12.77
C ARG A 153 8.06 8.11 -12.04
N ILE A 154 6.98 8.34 -12.78
CA ILE A 154 5.60 8.25 -12.29
C ILE A 154 4.87 7.15 -13.05
N TYR A 155 4.53 6.06 -12.37
CA TYR A 155 3.83 4.90 -12.96
C TYR A 155 2.31 5.05 -12.84
N ASN A 156 1.56 4.60 -13.85
CA ASN A 156 0.14 4.31 -13.70
C ASN A 156 -0.04 2.88 -13.15
N ILE A 157 -0.45 2.78 -11.89
CA ILE A 157 -0.75 1.53 -11.18
C ILE A 157 -2.25 1.21 -11.16
N SER A 158 -3.10 2.00 -11.82
CA SER A 158 -4.53 1.73 -11.95
C SER A 158 -4.84 0.75 -13.08
N GLY A 159 -6.06 0.21 -13.08
CA GLY A 159 -6.56 -0.67 -14.14
C GLY A 159 -7.01 0.03 -15.44
N SER A 160 -6.84 1.35 -15.55
CA SER A 160 -7.35 2.16 -16.67
C SER A 160 -6.31 3.19 -17.13
N PRO A 161 -6.33 3.66 -18.40
CA PRO A 161 -5.50 4.79 -18.81
C PRO A 161 -5.82 6.06 -18.02
N LEU A 162 -4.80 6.85 -17.72
CA LEU A 162 -4.92 8.15 -17.04
C LEU A 162 -4.49 9.26 -17.98
N LEU A 163 -5.31 10.30 -18.13
CA LEU A 163 -4.91 11.52 -18.85
C LEU A 163 -4.12 12.43 -17.91
N VAL A 164 -2.85 12.67 -18.23
CA VAL A 164 -1.91 13.41 -17.37
C VAL A 164 -1.13 14.48 -18.12
N SER A 165 -0.94 15.63 -17.47
CA SER A 165 -0.13 16.75 -17.96
C SER A 165 0.83 17.16 -16.85
N TYR A 166 2.08 17.45 -17.17
CA TYR A 166 3.07 17.85 -16.16
C TYR A 166 4.08 18.89 -16.65
N GLN A 167 4.72 19.52 -15.67
CA GLN A 167 5.90 20.35 -15.81
C GLN A 167 6.92 19.97 -14.73
N SER A 168 8.15 19.64 -15.13
CA SER A 168 9.26 19.24 -14.25
C SER A 168 10.28 20.36 -14.07
N PHE A 169 11.09 20.28 -13.02
CA PHE A 169 12.11 21.27 -12.69
C PHE A 169 13.25 20.65 -11.86
N ALA A 170 14.45 20.60 -12.45
CA ALA A 170 15.68 20.09 -11.83
C ALA A 170 16.58 21.25 -11.35
N THR A 171 16.88 21.30 -10.05
CA THR A 171 17.47 22.49 -9.40
C THR A 171 18.94 22.81 -9.72
N VAL A 172 19.73 21.84 -10.20
CA VAL A 172 21.17 21.96 -10.47
C VAL A 172 21.44 22.04 -11.97
N GLY A 173 20.67 21.34 -12.80
CA GLY A 173 20.65 21.52 -14.25
C GLY A 173 20.00 22.84 -14.71
N ASN A 174 19.06 23.37 -13.91
CA ASN A 174 18.09 24.39 -14.36
C ASN A 174 17.36 23.92 -15.64
N GLU A 175 17.04 22.63 -15.66
CA GLU A 175 16.34 21.95 -16.74
C GLU A 175 14.86 21.84 -16.39
N ASN A 176 14.01 21.97 -17.40
CA ASN A 176 12.56 21.92 -17.24
C ASN A 176 11.91 21.26 -18.45
N GLU A 177 11.00 20.32 -18.20
CA GLU A 177 10.17 19.72 -19.22
C GLU A 177 8.73 20.25 -19.09
N THR A 178 7.97 20.25 -20.18
CA THR A 178 6.52 20.45 -20.13
C THR A 178 5.87 19.53 -21.14
N SER A 179 5.05 18.61 -20.66
CA SER A 179 4.43 17.56 -21.46
C SER A 179 2.96 17.44 -21.11
N LEU A 180 2.09 17.57 -22.12
CA LEU A 180 0.66 17.82 -21.95
C LEU A 180 -0.18 16.70 -22.61
N ASN A 181 -1.27 16.34 -21.96
CA ASN A 181 -2.29 15.41 -22.47
C ASN A 181 -1.74 14.00 -22.77
N ASN A 182 -0.81 13.52 -21.97
CA ASN A 182 -0.28 12.16 -22.06
C ASN A 182 -1.38 11.16 -21.68
N ASN A 183 -1.66 10.21 -22.58
CA ASN A 183 -2.55 9.09 -22.28
C ASN A 183 -1.73 7.94 -21.65
N LEU A 184 -1.51 8.01 -20.34
CA LEU A 184 -0.66 7.09 -19.61
C LEU A 184 -1.36 5.75 -19.38
N LEU A 185 -0.98 4.73 -20.16
CA LEU A 185 -1.59 3.39 -20.11
C LEU A 185 -1.30 2.66 -18.78
N PRO A 186 -2.15 1.69 -18.37
CA PRO A 186 -1.89 0.83 -17.21
C PRO A 186 -0.51 0.18 -17.26
N GLY A 187 0.24 0.26 -16.16
CA GLY A 187 1.61 -0.26 -16.03
C GLY A 187 2.70 0.55 -16.74
N ALA A 188 2.34 1.53 -17.59
CA ALA A 188 3.30 2.45 -18.19
C ALA A 188 3.76 3.52 -17.18
N TYR A 189 4.82 4.24 -17.52
CA TYR A 189 5.35 5.34 -16.73
C TYR A 189 5.60 6.59 -17.57
N LEU A 190 5.47 7.75 -16.92
CA LEU A 190 6.15 8.96 -17.34
C LEU A 190 7.60 8.85 -16.86
N GLN A 191 8.54 9.02 -17.79
CA GLN A 191 9.89 9.39 -17.46
C GLN A 191 9.87 10.89 -17.11
N ILE A 192 10.47 11.26 -15.99
CA ILE A 192 10.51 12.64 -15.50
C ILE A 192 11.93 13.17 -15.69
N ASP A 193 12.02 14.49 -15.91
CA ASP A 193 13.19 15.25 -16.35
C ASP A 193 13.49 15.20 -17.87
N TYR A 194 13.91 16.34 -18.42
CA TYR A 194 14.14 16.60 -19.84
C TYR A 194 15.26 15.77 -20.46
N ASN A 195 16.37 15.57 -19.74
CA ASN A 195 17.51 14.78 -20.21
C ASN A 195 17.46 13.33 -19.66
N ASN A 196 16.50 13.06 -18.76
CA ASN A 196 16.21 11.81 -18.07
C ASN A 196 17.21 11.44 -16.95
N ILE A 197 18.05 12.36 -16.49
CA ILE A 197 19.06 12.11 -15.44
C ILE A 197 19.10 13.20 -14.37
N VAL A 198 18.83 12.81 -13.11
CA VAL A 198 18.86 13.73 -11.95
C VAL A 198 19.97 13.32 -10.98
N PHE A 199 20.70 14.29 -10.41
CA PHE A 199 21.83 14.00 -9.53
C PHE A 199 21.43 13.45 -8.14
N TRP A 200 22.13 12.40 -7.70
CA TRP A 200 22.07 11.88 -6.32
C TRP A 200 23.45 11.67 -5.66
N THR A 201 24.46 12.43 -6.09
CA THR A 201 25.74 12.55 -5.36
C THR A 201 25.61 13.61 -4.28
N THR A 202 26.41 13.54 -3.21
CA THR A 202 26.32 14.53 -2.12
C THR A 202 26.67 15.96 -2.57
N ALA A 203 27.60 16.09 -3.52
CA ALA A 203 28.10 17.37 -3.99
C ALA A 203 27.10 18.11 -4.91
N ASN A 204 26.31 17.35 -5.68
CA ASN A 204 25.38 17.88 -6.68
C ASN A 204 23.93 17.50 -6.36
N ALA A 205 23.60 17.14 -5.11
CA ALA A 205 22.30 16.56 -4.75
C ALA A 205 21.14 17.46 -5.18
N GLU A 206 20.28 16.93 -6.04
CA GLU A 206 19.29 17.71 -6.77
C GLU A 206 17.87 17.38 -6.31
N VAL A 207 17.01 18.40 -6.30
CA VAL A 207 15.57 18.24 -6.11
C VAL A 207 14.92 18.29 -7.48
N GLU A 208 14.28 17.19 -7.89
CA GLU A 208 13.34 17.20 -9.02
C GLU A 208 11.95 17.53 -8.47
N THR A 209 11.32 18.58 -9.01
CA THR A 209 9.97 19.01 -8.64
C THR A 209 9.03 19.00 -9.84
N THR A 210 8.08 18.07 -9.83
CA THR A 210 7.10 17.90 -10.91
C THR A 210 5.72 18.35 -10.48
N ASN A 211 5.18 19.39 -11.13
CA ASN A 211 3.78 19.75 -11.04
C ASN A 211 2.99 18.91 -12.05
N LEU A 212 2.09 18.05 -11.58
CA LEU A 212 1.31 17.14 -12.43
C LEU A 212 -0.19 17.29 -12.17
N GLN A 213 -0.94 17.45 -13.25
CA GLN A 213 -2.39 17.37 -13.29
C GLN A 213 -2.79 15.98 -13.80
N VAL A 214 -3.77 15.34 -13.14
CA VAL A 214 -4.35 14.05 -13.55
C VAL A 214 -5.87 14.16 -13.64
N GLN A 215 -6.44 13.59 -14.71
CA GLN A 215 -7.87 13.32 -14.81
C GLN A 215 -8.19 12.01 -14.09
N ILE A 216 -9.00 12.06 -13.03
CA ILE A 216 -9.36 10.88 -12.23
C ILE A 216 -10.73 10.31 -12.60
N ASP A 217 -11.59 11.14 -13.19
CA ASP A 217 -12.87 10.77 -13.79
C ASP A 217 -13.22 11.75 -14.92
N SER A 218 -14.34 11.55 -15.63
CA SER A 218 -14.70 12.37 -16.79
C SER A 218 -14.83 13.87 -16.52
N ASN A 219 -15.04 14.29 -15.27
CA ASN A 219 -15.26 15.68 -14.86
C ASN A 219 -14.22 16.20 -13.85
N THR A 220 -13.54 15.32 -13.12
CA THR A 220 -12.61 15.71 -12.05
C THR A 220 -11.15 15.63 -12.49
N TYR A 221 -10.45 16.75 -12.34
CA TYR A 221 -9.00 16.82 -12.36
C TYR A 221 -8.47 17.14 -10.96
N ARG A 222 -7.32 16.58 -10.59
CA ARG A 222 -6.57 16.94 -9.38
C ARG A 222 -5.15 17.34 -9.74
N TRP A 223 -4.55 18.21 -8.93
CA TRP A 223 -3.18 18.70 -9.14
C TRP A 223 -2.30 18.29 -7.96
N TYR A 224 -1.16 17.69 -8.28
CA TYR A 224 -0.13 17.23 -7.37
C TYR A 224 1.21 17.92 -7.62
N GLU A 225 1.98 18.10 -6.55
CA GLU A 225 3.40 18.41 -6.59
C GLU A 225 4.15 17.16 -6.12
N PHE A 226 4.87 16.54 -7.04
CA PHE A 226 5.75 15.41 -6.80
C PHE A 226 7.18 15.90 -6.60
N LYS A 227 7.89 15.37 -5.62
CA LYS A 227 9.30 15.70 -5.36
C LYS A 227 10.15 14.48 -5.08
N TRP A 228 11.30 14.42 -5.74
CA TRP A 228 12.40 13.52 -5.41
C TRP A 228 13.56 14.39 -4.94
N TRP A 229 14.14 14.04 -3.80
CA TRP A 229 15.44 14.57 -3.37
C TRP A 229 16.31 13.39 -2.96
N CYS A 230 17.37 13.16 -3.72
CA CYS A 230 18.24 12.00 -3.53
C CYS A 230 19.67 12.45 -3.26
N MET A 231 20.36 11.74 -2.37
CA MET A 231 21.75 12.03 -2.02
C MET A 231 22.49 10.76 -1.63
N GLN A 232 23.82 10.76 -1.78
CA GLN A 232 24.67 9.71 -1.24
C GLN A 232 25.23 10.13 0.12
N VAL A 233 25.18 9.26 1.12
CA VAL A 233 25.78 9.47 2.45
C VAL A 233 26.39 8.15 2.91
N SER A 234 27.69 8.15 3.25
CA SER A 234 28.40 7.02 3.86
C SER A 234 28.24 5.66 3.13
N GLY A 235 28.16 5.67 1.79
CA GLY A 235 27.98 4.44 0.99
C GLY A 235 26.53 4.01 0.75
N GLU A 236 25.56 4.80 1.20
CA GLU A 236 24.12 4.57 0.97
C GLU A 236 23.54 5.70 0.11
N LYS A 237 22.52 5.40 -0.71
CA LYS A 237 21.60 6.40 -1.27
C LYS A 237 20.48 6.63 -0.26
N LYS A 238 20.27 7.89 0.12
CA LYS A 238 19.09 8.37 0.84
C LYS A 238 18.15 8.98 -0.18
N ILE A 239 16.91 8.49 -0.22
CA ILE A 239 15.91 8.83 -1.22
C ILE A 239 14.71 9.40 -0.47
N PHE A 240 14.48 10.70 -0.59
CA PHE A 240 13.34 11.40 -0.02
C PHE A 240 12.31 11.62 -1.13
N MET A 241 11.07 11.21 -0.88
CA MET A 241 9.99 11.28 -1.86
C MET A 241 8.73 11.86 -1.21
N SER A 242 8.08 12.80 -1.89
CA SER A 242 6.80 13.35 -1.44
C SER A 242 5.85 13.61 -2.60
N VAL A 243 4.58 13.30 -2.41
CA VAL A 243 3.49 13.84 -3.25
C VAL A 243 2.54 14.65 -2.38
N THR A 244 2.33 15.91 -2.74
CA THR A 244 1.46 16.87 -2.05
C THR A 244 0.32 17.27 -2.95
N ARG A 245 -0.92 17.31 -2.45
CA ARG A 245 -2.04 17.82 -3.26
C ARG A 245 -2.08 19.35 -3.25
N LYS A 246 -2.21 19.94 -4.44
CA LYS A 246 -2.25 21.39 -4.68
C LYS A 246 -3.67 21.88 -4.98
N ALA A 247 -4.49 21.06 -5.66
CA ALA A 247 -5.92 21.28 -5.91
C ALA A 247 -6.67 19.94 -6.05
#